data_AF-A0A522AKK4-F1
#
_entry.id   AF-A0A522AKK4-F1
#
_cell.length_a   1.000
_cell.length_b   1.000
_cell.length_c   1.000
_cell.angle_alpha   90.00
_cell.angle_beta   90.00
_cell.angle_gamma   90.00
#
_symmetry.space_group_name_H-M   'P 1'
#
loop_
_entity.id
_entity.type
_entity.pdbx_description
1 polymer ?
#
loop_
_entity_poly.entity_id
_entity_poly.type
_entity_poly.pdbx_seq_one_letter_code
_entity_poly.pdbx_strand_id
1 'polypeptide(L)'
;MKEPKAPDEAGVLTAGQRVRRALFYVFICLALFILLGPILAPPVEIGITLIAGWWSFLSRTVPRIHWNWDLLGMALFCLGVILFLGHWVLNRLLQLAQSAHHPERPTWRWPWKWTWCGLSAALLFFFVGMSVGGIVHQLGWILSSPEPLMEAKRWYGMDYNNIRQLDGAWQQASLDGEGDIGRIRQLVWEKNGMLRGDSGADLRQKYHLLLISGEDGKIAGAVIVPRDSKARSKVGCYYSFGDKSDFEPESKLKEILERHRKQFIAL
;
A
#
# COMPACT_ATOMS: atom_id res chain seq x y z
N MET A 1 -55.00 -46.06 37.71
CA MET A 1 -54.81 -46.18 36.25
C MET A 1 -55.05 -44.79 35.67
N LYS A 2 -53.99 -44.06 35.27
CA LYS A 2 -54.12 -42.72 34.66
C LYS A 2 -54.34 -42.90 33.16
N GLU A 3 -55.42 -42.34 32.63
CA GLU A 3 -55.67 -42.32 31.19
C GLU A 3 -54.50 -41.64 30.45
N PRO A 4 -54.03 -42.20 29.32
CA PRO A 4 -53.04 -41.55 28.49
C PRO A 4 -53.61 -40.25 27.95
N LYS A 5 -53.05 -39.12 28.38
CA LYS A 5 -53.38 -37.79 27.86
C LYS A 5 -53.16 -37.81 26.35
N ALA A 6 -54.21 -37.52 25.59
CA ALA A 6 -54.16 -37.45 24.12
C ALA A 6 -52.96 -36.57 23.71
N PRO A 7 -52.24 -36.92 22.62
CA PRO A 7 -51.15 -36.09 22.13
C PRO A 7 -51.72 -34.70 21.84
N ASP A 8 -51.37 -33.75 22.70
CA ASP A 8 -51.78 -32.35 22.62
C ASP A 8 -51.58 -31.94 21.15
N GLU A 9 -52.68 -31.60 20.46
CA GLU A 9 -52.70 -31.23 19.06
C GLU A 9 -51.57 -30.23 18.81
N ALA A 10 -50.47 -30.71 18.23
CA ALA A 10 -49.27 -29.92 18.05
C ALA A 10 -49.63 -28.76 17.14
N GLY A 11 -49.86 -27.58 17.74
CA GLY A 11 -50.58 -26.46 17.16
C GLY A 11 -50.19 -26.18 15.73
N VAL A 12 -51.01 -26.65 14.79
CA VAL A 12 -50.81 -26.44 13.37
C VAL A 12 -51.05 -24.96 13.12
N LEU A 13 -49.97 -24.19 13.01
CA LEU A 13 -50.02 -22.77 12.72
C LEU A 13 -50.82 -22.55 11.45
N THR A 14 -51.84 -21.70 11.53
CA THR A 14 -52.64 -21.29 10.38
C THR A 14 -51.74 -20.63 9.33
N ALA A 15 -52.10 -20.71 8.05
CA ALA A 15 -51.30 -20.12 6.97
C ALA A 15 -50.96 -18.64 7.24
N GLY A 16 -51.89 -17.87 7.81
CA GLY A 16 -51.67 -16.47 8.19
C GLY A 16 -50.61 -16.29 9.30
N GLN A 17 -50.54 -17.19 10.27
CA GLN A 17 -49.50 -17.15 11.32
C GLN A 17 -48.10 -17.46 10.75
N ARG A 18 -48.01 -18.35 9.75
CA ARG A 18 -46.74 -18.65 9.07
C ARG A 18 -46.24 -17.45 8.26
N VAL A 19 -47.12 -16.80 7.49
CA VAL A 19 -46.79 -15.60 6.71
C VAL A 19 -46.37 -14.46 7.64
N ARG A 20 -47.10 -14.21 8.73
CA ARG A 20 -46.74 -13.14 9.69
C ARG A 20 -45.38 -13.39 10.34
N ARG A 21 -45.04 -14.64 10.71
CA ARG A 21 -43.73 -14.99 11.23
C ARG A 21 -42.63 -14.80 10.19
N ALA A 22 -42.87 -15.21 8.94
CA ALA A 22 -41.92 -15.01 7.85
C ALA A 22 -41.62 -13.51 7.62
N LEU A 23 -42.67 -12.68 7.55
CA LEU A 23 -42.52 -11.22 7.40
C LEU A 23 -41.76 -10.60 8.58
N PHE A 24 -42.04 -11.05 9.80
CA PHE A 24 -41.32 -10.58 10.99
C PHE A 24 -39.83 -10.94 10.96
N TYR A 25 -39.48 -12.18 10.57
CA TYR A 25 -38.07 -12.56 10.41
C TYR A 25 -37.37 -11.80 9.30
N VAL A 26 -38.04 -11.59 8.15
CA VAL A 26 -37.51 -10.76 7.06
C VAL A 26 -37.25 -9.34 7.56
N PHE A 27 -38.17 -8.75 8.32
CA PHE A 27 -37.98 -7.43 8.91
C PHE A 27 -36.80 -7.37 9.89
N ILE A 28 -36.66 -8.37 10.77
CA ILE A 28 -35.51 -8.46 11.70
C ILE A 28 -34.20 -8.59 10.92
N CYS A 29 -34.13 -9.49 9.93
CA CYS A 29 -32.94 -9.67 9.12
C CYS A 29 -32.56 -8.38 8.37
N LEU A 30 -33.55 -7.66 7.82
CA LEU A 30 -33.32 -6.38 7.15
C LEU A 30 -32.85 -5.30 8.14
N ALA A 31 -33.47 -5.20 9.31
CA ALA A 31 -33.06 -4.27 10.35
C ALA A 31 -31.63 -4.55 10.84
N LEU A 32 -31.28 -5.82 11.06
CA LEU A 32 -29.92 -6.24 11.40
C LEU A 32 -28.93 -5.95 10.28
N PHE A 33 -29.29 -6.19 9.02
CA PHE A 33 -28.43 -5.86 7.88
C PHE A 33 -28.17 -4.35 7.75
N ILE A 34 -29.19 -3.51 7.97
CA ILE A 34 -29.04 -2.05 7.94
C ILE A 34 -28.20 -1.56 9.13
N LEU A 35 -28.40 -2.14 10.32
CA LEU A 35 -27.70 -1.73 11.53
C LEU A 35 -26.24 -2.22 11.58
N LEU A 36 -25.99 -3.46 11.17
CA LEU A 36 -24.66 -4.07 11.17
C LEU A 36 -23.88 -3.82 9.88
N GLY A 37 -24.56 -3.52 8.77
CA GLY A 37 -23.95 -3.28 7.47
C GLY A 37 -22.81 -2.26 7.51
N PRO A 38 -23.00 -1.05 8.06
CA PRO A 38 -21.94 -0.05 8.19
C PRO A 38 -20.75 -0.49 9.06
N ILE A 39 -20.97 -1.41 10.00
CA ILE A 39 -19.94 -1.94 10.91
C ILE A 39 -19.14 -3.06 10.22
N LEU A 40 -19.83 -3.91 9.47
CA LEU A 40 -19.24 -5.07 8.79
C LEU A 40 -18.68 -4.76 7.40
N ALA A 41 -19.18 -3.71 6.74
CA ALA A 41 -18.74 -3.35 5.39
C ALA A 41 -17.24 -3.00 5.35
N PRO A 42 -16.66 -2.16 6.24
CA PRO A 42 -15.24 -1.86 6.21
C PRO A 42 -14.31 -3.08 6.35
N PRO A 43 -14.46 -4.00 7.34
CA PRO A 43 -13.59 -5.16 7.44
C PRO A 43 -13.77 -6.14 6.28
N VAL A 44 -14.97 -6.27 5.72
CA VAL A 44 -15.21 -7.08 4.51
C VAL A 44 -14.52 -6.45 3.29
N GLU A 45 -14.63 -5.13 3.11
CA GLU A 45 -13.95 -4.39 2.05
C GLU A 45 -12.43 -4.51 2.17
N ILE A 46 -11.89 -4.40 3.39
CA ILE A 46 -10.47 -4.62 3.66
C ILE A 46 -10.08 -6.05 3.30
N GLY A 47 -10.86 -7.05 3.73
CA GLY A 47 -10.61 -8.47 3.41
C GLY A 47 -10.60 -8.74 1.90
N ILE A 48 -11.61 -8.22 1.18
CA ILE A 48 -11.68 -8.34 -0.29
C ILE A 48 -10.51 -7.59 -0.94
N THR A 49 -10.17 -6.39 -0.47
CA THR A 49 -9.06 -5.59 -1.00
C THR A 49 -7.71 -6.26 -0.73
N LEU A 50 -7.53 -6.94 0.39
CA LEU A 50 -6.32 -7.73 0.66
C LEU A 50 -6.23 -8.94 -0.27
N ILE A 51 -7.35 -9.65 -0.49
CA ILE A 51 -7.39 -10.86 -1.32
C ILE A 51 -7.34 -10.57 -2.82
N ALA A 52 -7.90 -9.44 -3.29
CA ALA A 52 -8.03 -9.12 -4.72
C ALA A 52 -7.30 -7.84 -5.14
N GLY A 53 -6.98 -6.95 -4.21
CA GLY A 53 -6.36 -5.64 -4.52
C GLY A 53 -4.93 -5.76 -5.06
N TRP A 54 -4.22 -6.86 -4.74
CA TRP A 54 -2.90 -7.12 -5.32
C TRP A 54 -2.94 -7.29 -6.84
N TRP A 55 -4.08 -7.70 -7.42
CA TRP A 55 -4.23 -7.78 -8.88
C TRP A 55 -4.19 -6.40 -9.54
N SER A 56 -4.91 -5.43 -8.95
CA SER A 56 -4.87 -4.03 -9.40
C SER A 56 -3.48 -3.42 -9.22
N PHE A 57 -2.77 -3.81 -8.16
CA PHE A 57 -1.37 -3.42 -7.98
C PHE A 57 -0.47 -4.03 -9.06
N LEU A 58 -0.51 -5.34 -9.29
CA LEU A 58 0.33 -6.02 -10.28
C LEU A 58 0.07 -5.50 -11.70
N SER A 59 -1.19 -5.31 -12.10
CA SER A 59 -1.54 -4.79 -13.42
C SER A 59 -1.01 -3.37 -13.66
N ARG A 60 -0.83 -2.56 -12.61
CA ARG A 60 -0.23 -1.22 -12.70
C ARG A 60 1.29 -1.23 -12.57
N THR A 61 1.83 -2.14 -11.77
CA THR A 61 3.25 -2.19 -11.43
C THR A 61 4.05 -2.99 -12.45
N VAL A 62 3.59 -4.20 -12.84
CA VAL A 62 4.30 -5.10 -13.75
C VAL A 62 4.67 -4.42 -15.08
N PRO A 63 3.78 -3.65 -15.74
CA PRO A 63 4.14 -2.95 -16.98
C PRO A 63 5.18 -1.84 -16.81
N ARG A 64 5.40 -1.35 -15.59
CA ARG A 64 6.38 -0.30 -15.26
C ARG A 64 7.74 -0.87 -14.83
N ILE A 65 7.84 -2.20 -14.67
CA ILE A 65 9.09 -2.85 -14.34
C ILE A 65 10.01 -2.76 -15.56
N HIS A 66 11.13 -2.07 -15.38
CA HIS A 66 12.19 -2.04 -16.38
C HIS A 66 13.07 -3.27 -16.18
N TRP A 67 13.16 -4.11 -17.20
CA TRP A 67 13.97 -5.32 -17.16
C TRP A 67 15.45 -4.96 -17.28
N ASN A 68 16.18 -5.10 -16.17
CA ASN A 68 17.63 -5.03 -16.17
C ASN A 68 18.18 -6.44 -16.47
N TRP A 69 18.51 -6.68 -17.74
CA TRP A 69 19.00 -7.98 -18.21
C TRP A 69 20.33 -8.38 -17.58
N ASP A 70 21.17 -7.43 -17.17
CA ASP A 70 22.45 -7.72 -16.52
C ASP A 70 22.21 -8.30 -15.12
N LEU A 71 21.32 -7.69 -14.34
CA LEU A 71 20.93 -8.20 -13.03
C LEU A 71 20.24 -9.57 -13.13
N LEU A 72 19.36 -9.74 -14.12
CA LEU A 72 18.69 -11.02 -14.33
C LEU A 72 19.69 -12.11 -14.75
N GLY A 73 20.61 -11.79 -15.66
CA GLY A 73 21.67 -12.69 -16.11
C GLY A 73 22.58 -13.10 -14.96
N MET A 74 23.00 -12.16 -14.13
CA MET A 74 23.80 -12.43 -12.93
C MET A 74 23.04 -13.34 -11.94
N ALA A 75 21.75 -13.06 -11.70
CA ALA A 75 20.92 -13.88 -10.82
C ALA A 75 20.80 -15.33 -11.33
N LEU A 76 20.55 -15.51 -12.63
CA LEU A 76 20.48 -16.83 -13.27
C LEU A 76 21.83 -17.55 -13.23
N PHE A 77 22.93 -16.84 -13.46
CA PHE A 77 24.28 -17.39 -13.37
C PHE A 77 24.58 -17.88 -11.96
N CYS A 78 24.37 -17.05 -10.94
CA CYS A 78 24.56 -17.42 -9.53
C CYS A 78 23.68 -18.61 -9.14
N LEU A 79 22.41 -18.63 -9.56
CA LEU A 79 21.50 -19.74 -9.29
C LEU A 79 21.99 -21.04 -9.94
N GLY A 80 22.46 -20.98 -11.18
CA GLY A 80 23.06 -22.10 -11.88
C GLY A 80 24.29 -22.64 -11.16
N VAL A 81 25.22 -21.76 -10.78
CA VAL A 81 26.44 -22.13 -10.03
C VAL A 81 26.09 -22.82 -8.71
N ILE A 82 25.15 -22.27 -7.93
CA ILE A 82 24.68 -22.87 -6.67
C ILE A 82 24.06 -24.24 -6.92
N LEU A 83 23.21 -24.38 -7.94
CA LEU A 83 22.56 -25.64 -8.30
C LEU A 83 23.58 -26.72 -8.67
N PHE A 84 24.52 -26.40 -9.56
CA PHE A 84 25.54 -27.35 -10.03
C PHE A 84 26.52 -27.75 -8.93
N LEU A 85 27.05 -26.77 -8.19
CA LEU A 85 27.97 -27.04 -7.07
C LEU A 85 27.24 -27.81 -5.96
N GLY A 86 26.03 -27.40 -5.60
CA GLY A 86 25.21 -28.09 -4.60
C GLY A 86 24.93 -29.55 -4.99
N HIS A 87 24.55 -29.80 -6.25
CA HIS A 87 24.36 -31.16 -6.76
C HIS A 87 25.65 -31.98 -6.68
N TRP A 88 26.76 -31.41 -7.16
CA TRP A 88 28.06 -32.07 -7.16
C TRP A 88 28.50 -32.44 -5.75
N VAL A 89 28.44 -31.50 -4.81
CA VAL A 89 28.78 -31.73 -3.39
C VAL A 89 27.90 -32.81 -2.77
N LEU A 90 26.56 -32.71 -2.91
CA LEU A 90 25.63 -33.69 -2.33
C LEU A 90 25.85 -35.10 -2.90
N ASN A 91 26.08 -35.20 -4.21
CA ASN A 91 26.39 -36.48 -4.84
C ASN A 91 27.72 -37.06 -4.34
N ARG A 92 28.76 -36.23 -4.14
CA ARG A 92 30.04 -36.67 -3.58
C ARG A 92 29.92 -37.12 -2.13
N LEU A 93 29.21 -36.36 -1.30
CA LEU A 93 28.95 -36.72 0.10
C LEU A 93 28.21 -38.06 0.20
N LEU A 94 27.22 -38.29 -0.67
CA LEU A 94 26.51 -39.57 -0.70
C LEU A 94 27.41 -40.74 -1.09
N GLN A 95 28.27 -40.56 -2.10
CA GLN A 95 29.24 -41.58 -2.52
C GLN A 95 30.23 -41.92 -1.41
N LEU A 96 30.74 -40.89 -0.71
CA LEU A 96 31.65 -41.07 0.43
C LEU A 96 30.96 -41.82 1.57
N ALA A 97 29.72 -41.45 1.92
CA ALA A 97 28.94 -42.11 2.96
C ALA A 97 28.67 -43.60 2.63
N GLN A 98 28.38 -43.92 1.37
CA GLN A 98 28.13 -45.30 0.93
C GLN A 98 29.40 -46.16 0.95
N SER A 99 30.52 -45.59 0.48
CA SER A 99 31.80 -46.30 0.41
C SER A 99 32.30 -46.73 1.80
N ALA A 100 31.95 -45.99 2.85
CA ALA A 100 32.30 -46.32 4.22
C ALA A 100 31.50 -47.51 4.79
N HIS A 101 30.28 -47.75 4.32
CA HIS A 101 29.39 -48.77 4.90
C HIS A 101 29.30 -50.07 4.09
N HIS A 102 29.37 -50.00 2.75
CA HIS A 102 29.16 -51.17 1.89
C HIS A 102 30.00 -51.10 0.60
N PRO A 103 31.26 -51.57 0.61
CA PRO A 103 32.15 -51.47 -0.54
C PRO A 103 31.69 -52.30 -1.76
N GLU A 104 30.86 -53.33 -1.56
CA GLU A 104 30.43 -54.23 -2.64
C GLU A 104 29.10 -53.86 -3.31
N ARG A 105 28.38 -52.84 -2.82
CA ARG A 105 27.07 -52.47 -3.38
C ARG A 105 27.18 -51.49 -4.56
N PRO A 106 26.30 -51.58 -5.57
CA PRO A 106 26.26 -50.61 -6.65
C PRO A 106 26.04 -49.20 -6.11
N THR A 107 26.87 -48.24 -6.56
CA THR A 107 26.83 -46.86 -6.08
C THR A 107 25.52 -46.19 -6.48
N TRP A 108 24.70 -45.84 -5.50
CA TRP A 108 23.50 -45.05 -5.75
C TRP A 108 23.90 -43.59 -6.02
N ARG A 109 23.40 -43.01 -7.10
CA ARG A 109 23.68 -41.62 -7.48
C ARG A 109 22.60 -40.68 -6.95
N TRP A 110 23.00 -39.50 -6.46
CA TRP A 110 22.06 -38.49 -6.00
C TRP A 110 21.19 -37.99 -7.17
N PRO A 111 19.87 -38.16 -7.13
CA PRO A 111 19.02 -37.82 -8.27
C PRO A 111 18.78 -36.30 -8.34
N TRP A 112 18.83 -35.72 -9.55
CA TRP A 112 18.64 -34.28 -9.79
C TRP A 112 17.33 -33.70 -9.23
N LYS A 113 16.24 -34.50 -9.23
CA LYS A 113 14.96 -34.10 -8.64
C LYS A 113 15.06 -33.70 -7.17
N TRP A 114 16.00 -34.27 -6.41
CA TRP A 114 16.20 -33.90 -5.00
C TRP A 114 16.93 -32.57 -4.85
N THR A 115 17.90 -32.27 -5.72
CA THR A 115 18.55 -30.95 -5.75
C THR A 115 17.53 -29.87 -6.12
N TRP A 116 16.71 -30.09 -7.15
CA TRP A 116 15.65 -29.14 -7.51
C TRP A 116 14.62 -28.96 -6.39
N CYS A 117 14.21 -30.04 -5.74
CA CYS A 117 13.32 -29.96 -4.58
C CYS A 117 13.92 -29.10 -3.45
N GLY A 118 15.20 -29.34 -3.10
CA GLY A 118 15.91 -28.56 -2.09
C GLY A 118 16.07 -27.09 -2.47
N LEU A 119 16.43 -26.79 -3.72
CA LEU A 119 16.55 -25.42 -4.21
C LEU A 119 15.18 -24.70 -4.18
N SER A 120 14.12 -25.34 -4.66
CA SER A 120 12.77 -24.78 -4.62
C SER A 120 12.31 -24.51 -3.20
N ALA A 121 12.60 -25.41 -2.25
CA ALA A 121 12.31 -25.20 -0.84
C ALA A 121 13.09 -24.00 -0.27
N ALA A 122 14.38 -23.87 -0.59
CA ALA A 122 15.21 -22.74 -0.17
C ALA A 122 14.70 -21.41 -0.73
N LEU A 123 14.35 -21.35 -2.01
CA LEU A 123 13.75 -20.16 -2.63
C LEU A 123 12.40 -19.82 -2.00
N LEU A 124 11.56 -20.82 -1.74
CA LEU A 124 10.28 -20.62 -1.05
C LEU A 124 10.50 -20.01 0.35
N PHE A 125 11.43 -20.55 1.14
CA PHE A 125 11.77 -19.98 2.45
C PHE A 125 12.35 -18.57 2.35
N PHE A 126 13.15 -18.30 1.32
CA PHE A 126 13.63 -16.95 1.05
C PHE A 126 12.48 -15.98 0.78
N PHE A 127 11.51 -16.35 -0.07
CA PHE A 127 10.33 -15.52 -0.34
C PHE A 127 9.45 -15.33 0.91
N VAL A 128 9.28 -16.37 1.74
CA VAL A 128 8.57 -16.26 3.02
C VAL A 128 9.30 -15.28 3.94
N GLY A 129 10.62 -15.41 4.08
CA GLY A 129 11.43 -14.50 4.89
C GLY A 129 11.34 -13.05 4.43
N MET A 130 11.47 -12.80 3.12
CA MET A 130 11.31 -11.47 2.52
C MET A 130 9.91 -10.90 2.75
N SER A 131 8.86 -11.74 2.63
CA SER A 131 7.48 -11.33 2.86
C SER A 131 7.24 -10.94 4.33
N VAL A 132 7.71 -11.77 5.27
CA VAL A 132 7.62 -11.48 6.71
C VAL A 132 8.41 -10.22 7.05
N GLY A 133 9.62 -10.06 6.51
CA GLY A 133 10.43 -8.85 6.69
C GLY A 133 9.72 -7.60 6.20
N GLY A 134 9.08 -7.67 5.03
CA GLY A 134 8.23 -6.60 4.50
C GLY A 134 7.05 -6.27 5.42
N ILE A 135 6.34 -7.28 5.91
CA ILE A 135 5.23 -7.10 6.86
C ILE A 135 5.72 -6.43 8.15
N VAL A 136 6.81 -6.92 8.75
CA VAL A 136 7.36 -6.36 9.99
C VAL A 136 7.81 -4.92 9.78
N HIS A 137 8.45 -4.61 8.66
CA HIS A 137 8.85 -3.24 8.33
C HIS A 137 7.65 -2.30 8.21
N GLN A 138 6.61 -2.72 7.49
CA GLN A 138 5.38 -1.93 7.31
C GLN A 138 4.63 -1.75 8.63
N LEU A 139 4.50 -2.81 9.44
CA LEU A 139 3.92 -2.73 10.78
C LEU A 139 4.76 -1.84 11.70
N GLY A 140 6.08 -1.94 11.64
CA GLY A 140 6.99 -1.08 12.40
C GLY A 140 6.79 0.39 12.05
N TRP A 141 6.71 0.71 10.75
CA TRP A 141 6.43 2.08 10.29
C TRP A 141 5.08 2.59 10.80
N ILE A 142 4.02 1.78 10.64
CA ILE A 142 2.67 2.07 11.13
C ILE A 142 2.65 2.33 12.64
N LEU A 143 3.30 1.48 13.44
CA LEU A 143 3.32 1.59 14.90
C LEU A 143 4.18 2.76 15.39
N SER A 144 5.21 3.12 14.63
CA SER A 144 6.08 4.26 14.94
C SER A 144 5.53 5.60 14.47
N SER A 145 4.54 5.59 13.57
CA SER A 145 3.95 6.82 13.05
C SER A 145 3.09 7.49 14.14
N PRO A 146 3.32 8.78 14.45
CA PRO A 146 2.45 9.53 15.35
C PRO A 146 1.08 9.83 14.72
N GLU A 147 0.89 9.55 13.43
CA GLU A 147 -0.36 9.80 12.71
C GLU A 147 -1.41 8.72 13.03
N PRO A 148 -2.69 9.11 13.24
CA PRO A 148 -3.75 8.15 13.52
C PRO A 148 -4.00 7.21 12.33
N LEU A 149 -4.04 5.90 12.60
CA LEU A 149 -4.29 4.84 11.61
C LEU A 149 -5.60 5.02 10.81
N MET A 150 -6.62 5.54 11.48
CA MET A 150 -7.89 5.88 10.88
C MET A 150 -8.25 7.29 11.30
N GLU A 151 -8.00 8.24 10.40
CA GLU A 151 -8.64 9.53 10.50
C GLU A 151 -10.00 9.43 9.81
N ALA A 152 -11.08 9.75 10.53
CA ALA A 152 -12.38 9.86 9.90
C ALA A 152 -12.26 10.94 8.83
N LYS A 153 -12.23 10.52 7.55
CA LYS A 153 -12.18 11.42 6.39
C LYS A 153 -13.35 12.39 6.52
N ARG A 154 -13.11 13.55 7.13
CA ARG A 154 -13.99 14.70 6.96
C ARG A 154 -14.05 14.97 5.46
N TRP A 155 -15.12 15.60 5.00
CA TRP A 155 -15.39 15.87 3.57
C TRP A 155 -14.17 16.44 2.79
N TYR A 156 -13.19 17.01 3.49
CA TYR A 156 -11.94 17.60 2.97
C TYR A 156 -10.74 16.66 2.90
N GLY A 157 -10.86 15.36 3.22
CA GLY A 157 -9.74 14.42 3.15
C GLY A 157 -9.12 14.29 1.75
N MET A 158 -9.89 14.60 0.69
CA MET A 158 -9.34 14.70 -0.66
C MET A 158 -8.33 15.84 -0.80
N ASP A 159 -8.57 17.00 -0.17
CA ASP A 159 -7.66 18.14 -0.24
C ASP A 159 -6.35 17.87 0.49
N TYR A 160 -6.38 17.23 1.66
CA TYR A 160 -5.17 16.80 2.38
C TYR A 160 -4.31 15.86 1.53
N ASN A 161 -4.94 14.83 0.93
CA ASN A 161 -4.25 13.89 0.06
C ASN A 161 -3.68 14.57 -1.19
N ASN A 162 -4.46 15.42 -1.86
CA ASN A 162 -4.01 16.16 -3.03
C ASN A 162 -2.83 17.09 -2.72
N ILE A 163 -2.85 17.75 -1.56
CA ILE A 163 -1.76 18.64 -1.14
C ILE A 163 -0.50 17.84 -0.84
N ARG A 164 -0.60 16.71 -0.12
CA ARG A 164 0.55 15.80 0.12
C ARG A 164 1.09 15.19 -1.17
N GLN A 165 0.21 14.86 -2.12
CA GLN A 165 0.62 14.37 -3.44
C GLN A 165 1.37 15.45 -4.23
N LEU A 166 0.88 16.69 -4.20
CA LEU A 166 1.54 17.84 -4.81
C LEU A 166 2.89 18.13 -4.13
N ASP A 167 2.95 17.97 -2.81
CA ASP A 167 4.18 18.07 -2.01
C ASP A 167 5.24 17.07 -2.46
N GLY A 168 4.91 15.78 -2.47
CA GLY A 168 5.83 14.74 -2.94
C GLY A 168 6.23 14.91 -4.40
N ALA A 169 5.31 15.38 -5.26
CA ALA A 169 5.60 15.62 -6.66
C ALA A 169 6.64 16.74 -6.88
N TRP A 170 6.55 17.85 -6.13
CA TRP A 170 7.55 18.91 -6.24
C TRP A 170 8.86 18.54 -5.57
N GLN A 171 8.85 17.84 -4.43
CA GLN A 171 10.08 17.37 -3.77
C GLN A 171 10.88 16.46 -4.70
N GLN A 172 10.21 15.52 -5.37
CA GLN A 172 10.86 14.68 -6.37
C GLN A 172 11.41 15.51 -7.53
N ALA A 173 10.66 16.50 -8.03
CA ALA A 173 11.14 17.39 -9.08
C ALA A 173 12.34 18.24 -8.62
N SER A 174 12.38 18.63 -7.34
CA SER A 174 13.50 19.37 -6.74
C SER A 174 14.77 18.53 -6.66
N LEU A 175 14.64 17.25 -6.31
CA LEU A 175 15.75 16.29 -6.31
C LEU A 175 16.27 16.04 -7.73
N ASP A 176 15.36 15.78 -8.68
CA ASP A 176 15.69 15.51 -10.08
C ASP A 176 16.26 16.74 -10.81
N GLY A 177 15.89 17.95 -10.36
CA GLY A 177 16.29 19.23 -10.96
C GLY A 177 17.56 19.83 -10.35
N GLU A 178 18.17 19.18 -9.36
CA GLU A 178 19.41 19.62 -8.68
C GLU A 178 19.35 21.07 -8.14
N GLY A 179 18.15 21.59 -7.86
CA GLY A 179 17.93 22.96 -7.40
C GLY A 179 17.77 24.01 -8.51
N ASP A 180 17.90 23.66 -9.80
CA ASP A 180 17.61 24.58 -10.91
C ASP A 180 16.10 24.82 -11.02
N ILE A 181 15.66 26.04 -10.73
CA ILE A 181 14.25 26.43 -10.72
C ILE A 181 13.57 26.24 -12.08
N GLY A 182 14.27 26.53 -13.18
CA GLY A 182 13.73 26.37 -14.53
C GLY A 182 13.49 24.90 -14.85
N ARG A 183 14.44 24.05 -14.48
CA ARG A 183 14.33 22.59 -14.63
C ARG A 183 13.25 22.01 -13.73
N ILE A 184 13.16 22.44 -12.47
CA ILE A 184 12.11 22.01 -11.53
C ILE A 184 10.74 22.38 -12.08
N ARG A 185 10.56 23.63 -12.55
CA ARG A 185 9.33 24.07 -13.20
C ARG A 185 8.98 23.12 -14.35
N GLN A 186 9.91 22.89 -15.28
CA GLN A 186 9.69 21.98 -16.40
C GLN A 186 9.28 20.57 -15.94
N LEU A 187 9.98 19.98 -14.98
CA LEU A 187 9.71 18.63 -14.47
C LEU A 187 8.33 18.51 -13.80
N VAL A 188 7.93 19.53 -13.03
CA VAL A 188 6.58 19.61 -12.44
C VAL A 188 5.52 19.69 -13.57
N TRP A 189 5.79 20.41 -14.65
CA TRP A 189 4.84 20.53 -15.77
C TRP A 189 4.78 19.29 -16.67
N GLU A 190 5.89 18.59 -16.89
CA GLU A 190 5.98 17.42 -17.77
C GLU A 190 5.42 16.14 -17.14
N LYS A 191 5.62 15.93 -15.83
CA LYS A 191 5.16 14.72 -15.12
C LYS A 191 3.67 14.79 -14.73
N ASN A 192 2.79 14.95 -15.73
CA ASN A 192 1.34 15.08 -15.58
C ASN A 192 0.67 13.95 -14.77
N GLY A 193 1.27 12.77 -14.70
CA GLY A 193 0.74 11.63 -13.94
C GLY A 193 0.68 11.85 -12.43
N MET A 194 1.61 12.62 -11.86
CA MET A 194 1.68 12.86 -10.41
C MET A 194 0.77 14.01 -9.96
N LEU A 195 0.31 14.86 -10.88
CA LEU A 195 -0.48 16.06 -10.59
C LEU A 195 -1.97 15.90 -10.92
N ARG A 196 -2.45 14.66 -11.05
CA ARG A 196 -3.89 14.36 -11.13
C ARG A 196 -4.38 13.93 -9.77
N GLY A 197 -5.33 14.67 -9.22
CA GLY A 197 -6.01 14.27 -7.98
C GLY A 197 -6.97 13.10 -8.20
N ASP A 198 -7.57 12.61 -7.13
CA ASP A 198 -8.50 11.48 -7.15
C ASP A 198 -9.66 11.65 -8.14
N SER A 199 -10.10 12.89 -8.38
CA SER A 199 -11.17 13.21 -9.33
C SER A 199 -10.70 13.29 -10.80
N GLY A 200 -9.43 12.97 -11.08
CA GLY A 200 -8.77 13.17 -12.38
C GLY A 200 -8.49 14.65 -12.72
N ALA A 201 -8.88 15.58 -11.85
CA ALA A 201 -8.65 17.01 -12.06
C ALA A 201 -7.18 17.36 -11.85
N ASP A 202 -6.70 18.31 -12.64
CA ASP A 202 -5.35 18.85 -12.51
C ASP A 202 -5.22 19.63 -11.20
N LEU A 203 -4.32 19.15 -10.32
CA LEU A 203 -4.06 19.76 -9.02
C LEU A 203 -3.55 21.21 -9.17
N ARG A 204 -2.88 21.55 -10.27
CA ARG A 204 -2.36 22.90 -10.52
C ARG A 204 -3.46 23.95 -10.65
N GLN A 205 -4.66 23.53 -11.06
CA GLN A 205 -5.83 24.39 -11.16
C GLN A 205 -6.52 24.57 -9.80
N LYS A 206 -6.37 23.60 -8.89
CA LYS A 206 -7.02 23.59 -7.57
C LYS A 206 -6.19 24.22 -6.46
N TYR A 207 -4.86 24.23 -6.60
CA TYR A 207 -3.95 24.77 -5.59
C TYR A 207 -3.02 25.85 -6.17
N HIS A 208 -2.58 26.76 -5.32
CA HIS A 208 -1.42 27.62 -5.53
C HIS A 208 -0.21 26.91 -4.94
N LEU A 209 0.87 26.81 -5.72
CA LEU A 209 2.17 26.30 -5.29
C LEU A 209 3.17 27.44 -5.36
N LEU A 210 3.67 27.86 -4.20
CA LEU A 210 4.65 28.93 -4.07
C LEU A 210 5.95 28.32 -3.58
N LEU A 211 7.01 28.39 -4.39
CA LEU A 211 8.31 27.86 -3.99
C LEU A 211 9.07 28.91 -3.19
N ILE A 212 9.83 28.47 -2.18
CA ILE A 212 10.68 29.32 -1.36
C ILE A 212 12.14 29.07 -1.76
N SER A 213 12.81 30.11 -2.25
CA SER A 213 14.26 30.12 -2.51
C SER A 213 15.05 30.24 -1.21
N GLY A 214 16.06 29.41 -1.04
CA GLY A 214 17.14 29.60 -0.08
C GLY A 214 18.07 30.75 -0.48
N GLU A 215 19.02 31.07 0.41
CA GLU A 215 20.03 32.11 0.18
C GLU A 215 21.03 31.74 -0.93
N ASP A 216 21.21 30.44 -1.17
CA ASP A 216 22.04 29.87 -2.23
C ASP A 216 21.36 29.85 -3.61
N GLY A 217 20.12 30.37 -3.70
CA GLY A 217 19.31 30.37 -4.90
C GLY A 217 18.67 29.02 -5.23
N LYS A 218 18.86 27.99 -4.40
CA LYS A 218 18.18 26.69 -4.54
C LYS A 218 16.82 26.74 -3.86
N ILE A 219 15.94 25.80 -4.21
CA ILE A 219 14.64 25.67 -3.52
C ILE A 219 14.87 25.11 -2.12
N ALA A 220 14.43 25.85 -1.09
CA ALA A 220 14.51 25.47 0.32
C ALA A 220 13.16 25.02 0.90
N GLY A 221 12.07 25.24 0.18
CA GLY A 221 10.74 24.87 0.63
C GLY A 221 9.62 25.24 -0.33
N ALA A 222 8.38 25.00 0.09
CA ALA A 222 7.17 25.34 -0.64
C ALA A 222 5.98 25.65 0.29
N VAL A 223 5.05 26.47 -0.20
CA VAL A 223 3.73 26.70 0.38
C VAL A 223 2.68 26.26 -0.62
N ILE A 224 1.79 25.36 -0.20
CA ILE A 224 0.66 24.89 -1.00
C ILE A 224 -0.64 25.40 -0.38
N VAL A 225 -1.46 26.10 -1.17
CA VAL A 225 -2.69 26.73 -0.70
C VAL A 225 -3.86 26.38 -1.62
N PRO A 226 -5.01 25.90 -1.12
CA PRO A 226 -6.22 25.76 -1.92
C PRO A 226 -6.66 27.09 -2.54
N ARG A 227 -6.96 27.09 -3.84
CA ARG A 227 -7.48 28.30 -4.52
C ARG A 227 -8.87 28.65 -4.03
N ASP A 228 -9.72 27.65 -3.80
CA ASP A 228 -11.04 27.82 -3.20
C ASP A 228 -10.93 28.26 -1.73
N SER A 229 -11.59 29.36 -1.38
CA SER A 229 -11.57 29.92 -0.02
C SER A 229 -12.29 29.03 1.00
N LYS A 230 -13.30 28.27 0.58
CA LYS A 230 -13.98 27.34 1.47
C LYS A 230 -13.09 26.15 1.83
N ALA A 231 -12.37 25.59 0.86
CA ALA A 231 -11.36 24.57 1.12
C ALA A 231 -10.22 25.12 1.98
N ARG A 232 -9.71 26.32 1.66
CA ARG A 232 -8.62 26.98 2.40
C ARG A 232 -8.94 27.25 3.87
N SER A 233 -10.14 27.72 4.19
CA SER A 233 -10.54 27.99 5.59
C SER A 233 -10.68 26.73 6.45
N LYS A 234 -10.78 25.55 5.81
CA LYS A 234 -10.95 24.28 6.51
C LYS A 234 -9.66 23.48 6.60
N VAL A 235 -8.89 23.46 5.51
CA VAL A 235 -7.64 22.69 5.39
C VAL A 235 -6.43 23.53 5.80
N GLY A 236 -6.50 24.84 5.63
CA GLY A 236 -5.39 25.76 5.81
C GLY A 236 -4.46 25.78 4.60
N CYS A 237 -3.16 25.74 4.87
CA CYS A 237 -2.10 25.64 3.88
C CYS A 237 -1.09 24.56 4.32
N TYR A 238 -0.36 23.99 3.38
CA TYR A 238 0.77 23.13 3.70
C TYR A 238 2.06 23.92 3.53
N TYR A 239 2.90 23.88 4.56
CA TYR A 239 4.15 24.61 4.62
C TYR A 239 5.29 23.62 4.83
N SER A 240 6.21 23.58 3.87
CA SER A 240 7.42 22.77 3.91
C SER A 240 8.63 23.70 3.77
N PHE A 241 9.53 23.70 4.76
CA PHE A 241 10.76 24.49 4.73
C PHE A 241 11.80 23.87 5.67
N GLY A 242 12.97 23.50 5.12
CA GLY A 242 13.97 22.73 5.85
C GLY A 242 13.40 21.39 6.34
N ASP A 243 13.63 21.04 7.60
CA ASP A 243 13.14 19.78 8.20
C ASP A 243 11.66 19.85 8.64
N LYS A 244 11.04 21.04 8.58
CA LYS A 244 9.65 21.22 9.00
C LYS A 244 8.71 21.13 7.80
N SER A 245 7.80 20.16 7.83
CA SER A 245 6.73 20.04 6.84
C SER A 245 5.41 19.68 7.52
N ASP A 246 4.44 20.61 7.54
CA ASP A 246 3.15 20.40 8.22
C ASP A 246 2.02 21.27 7.63
N PHE A 247 0.78 20.92 7.97
CA PHE A 247 -0.39 21.76 7.71
C PHE A 247 -0.48 22.88 8.74
N GLU A 248 -0.60 24.11 8.26
CA GLU A 248 -0.77 25.30 9.08
C GLU A 248 -2.15 25.93 8.81
N PRO A 249 -2.87 26.40 9.84
CA PRO A 249 -4.19 26.99 9.68
C PRO A 249 -4.13 28.26 8.80
N GLU A 250 -5.24 28.59 8.13
CA GLU A 250 -5.32 29.77 7.24
C GLU A 250 -4.91 31.07 7.94
N SER A 251 -5.17 31.20 9.25
CA SER A 251 -4.78 32.37 10.05
C SER A 251 -3.28 32.65 10.04
N LYS A 252 -2.44 31.62 9.87
CA LYS A 252 -0.97 31.77 9.77
C LYS A 252 -0.48 32.01 8.35
N LEU A 253 -1.32 31.84 7.33
CA LEU A 253 -0.90 31.98 5.94
C LEU A 253 -0.30 33.36 5.67
N LYS A 254 -0.91 34.43 6.19
CA LYS A 254 -0.38 35.80 6.02
C LYS A 254 1.01 35.96 6.64
N GLU A 255 1.23 35.39 7.82
CA GLU A 255 2.53 35.42 8.50
C GLU A 255 3.60 34.68 7.68
N ILE A 256 3.29 33.48 7.18
CA ILE A 256 4.18 32.68 6.32
C ILE A 256 4.52 33.44 5.03
N LEU A 257 3.51 34.06 4.40
CA LEU A 257 3.69 34.83 3.17
C LEU A 257 4.57 36.08 3.39
N GLU A 258 4.41 36.79 4.50
CA GLU A 258 5.29 37.93 4.82
C GLU A 258 6.71 37.49 5.18
N ARG A 259 6.85 36.38 5.92
CA ARG A 259 8.16 35.83 6.31
C ARG A 259 9.06 35.53 5.11
N HIS A 260 8.49 34.97 4.05
CA HIS A 260 9.24 34.56 2.85
C HIS A 260 9.00 35.48 1.65
N ARG A 261 8.45 36.67 1.86
CA ARG A 261 8.04 37.58 0.77
C ARG A 261 9.10 37.84 -0.29
N LYS A 262 10.37 37.92 0.11
CA LYS A 262 11.52 38.15 -0.80
C LYS A 262 12.07 36.88 -1.44
N GLN A 263 11.72 35.72 -0.91
CA GLN A 263 12.21 34.40 -1.32
C GLN A 263 11.21 33.65 -2.21
N PHE A 264 9.96 34.11 -2.29
CA PHE A 264 8.96 33.42 -3.10
C PHE A 264 9.24 33.52 -4.59
N ILE A 265 9.17 32.36 -5.22
CA ILE A 265 9.15 32.20 -6.66
C ILE A 265 7.80 31.61 -7.03
N ALA A 266 7.03 32.35 -7.82
CA ALA A 266 5.79 31.85 -8.39
C ALA A 266 6.11 30.85 -9.51
N LEU A 267 5.52 29.66 -9.44
CA LEU A 267 5.63 28.63 -10.48
C LEU A 267 4.74 28.92 -11.68
#